data_AF-A0A250J301-F1
#
_entry.id   AF-A0A250J301-F1
#
_cell.length_a   1.000
_cell.length_b   1.000
_cell.length_c   1.000
_cell.angle_alpha   90.00
_cell.angle_beta   90.00
_cell.angle_gamma   90.00
#
_symmetry.space_group_name_H-M   'P 1'
#
loop_
_entity.id
_entity.type
_entity.pdbx_description
1 polymer ?
#
loop_
_entity_poly.entity_id
_entity_poly.type
_entity_poly.pdbx_seq_one_letter_code
_entity_poly.pdbx_strand_id
1 'polypeptide(L)'
;MRRLGQALLAVSLFAGCGGTEPAPSTESIEQQRAPLTTTDVDVAPECQGIIDFVNTASFQTLDVYLPSDVANNLIARRTSSPFTSLADVASVRLVGPTRIAQIEGGAREEEFIGPSCVGILDGLAVSTDDAAAIVSLVNSISDSELHDVLPYAWNGAVNLLNLRPFTSVQDISKVTGISEVSLRNLRNAATLSRPLEALIDTVNAVPGRDLYGASMARHFDWWQIVTTSGSYRVGHLECFGLEPSSVPYGATVRPNLADAAEVRAEFLDTLNLANRNHEIPQSVIDTGLANLDALTAGRSFKGCYFSYADDPWSGNNVAIFVDTVNGFSLLTKTYWSE
;
A
#
# COMPACT_ATOMS: atom_id res chain seq x y z
N MET A 1 -67.77 23.36 -40.17
CA MET A 1 -68.22 22.67 -38.94
C MET A 1 -68.35 21.19 -39.26
N ARG A 2 -67.42 20.35 -38.79
CA ARG A 2 -67.36 18.93 -39.18
C ARG A 2 -67.18 18.02 -37.97
N ARG A 3 -68.19 17.16 -37.83
CA ARG A 3 -68.22 15.77 -37.36
C ARG A 3 -68.37 15.51 -35.85
N LEU A 4 -69.64 15.19 -35.57
CA LEU A 4 -70.18 14.25 -34.58
C LEU A 4 -69.29 13.03 -34.31
N GLY A 5 -69.34 12.59 -33.05
CA GLY A 5 -68.92 11.27 -32.60
C GLY A 5 -69.14 11.10 -31.09
N GLN A 6 -70.39 11.01 -30.65
CA GLN A 6 -70.73 10.51 -29.31
C GLN A 6 -70.88 8.98 -29.37
N ALA A 7 -70.22 8.27 -28.46
CA ALA A 7 -70.71 7.01 -27.90
C ALA A 7 -70.04 6.77 -26.53
N LEU A 8 -70.89 6.77 -25.51
CA LEU A 8 -70.65 6.38 -24.12
C LEU A 8 -70.65 4.86 -23.94
N LEU A 9 -70.17 4.40 -22.77
CA LEU A 9 -70.30 3.10 -22.06
C LEU A 9 -68.95 2.38 -21.91
N ALA A 10 -68.52 1.87 -20.75
CA ALA A 10 -69.10 1.68 -19.41
C ALA A 10 -67.92 1.52 -18.40
N VAL A 11 -68.02 1.99 -17.13
CA VAL A 11 -68.25 1.17 -15.90
C VAL A 11 -67.19 0.06 -15.72
N SER A 12 -66.43 -0.12 -14.64
CA SER A 12 -66.20 0.52 -13.34
C SER A 12 -65.16 -0.32 -12.57
N LEU A 13 -64.67 0.21 -11.44
CA LEU A 13 -64.03 -0.47 -10.29
C LEU A 13 -62.59 -0.97 -10.46
N PHE A 14 -61.66 -0.42 -9.67
CA PHE A 14 -61.06 -1.13 -8.54
C PHE A 14 -60.46 -0.13 -7.54
N ALA A 15 -60.68 -0.43 -6.26
CA ALA A 15 -60.08 0.23 -5.11
C ALA A 15 -58.57 -0.05 -5.03
N GLY A 16 -57.80 0.91 -4.54
CA GLY A 16 -56.38 0.77 -4.19
C GLY A 16 -55.98 1.83 -3.16
N CYS A 17 -56.00 1.43 -1.90
CA CYS A 17 -55.61 2.20 -0.73
C CYS A 17 -54.10 2.46 -0.66
N GLY A 18 -53.71 3.54 0.00
CA GLY A 18 -52.46 3.62 0.76
C GLY A 18 -51.31 4.29 0.04
N GLY A 19 -51.33 5.62 -0.01
CA GLY A 19 -50.11 6.41 -0.20
C GLY A 19 -49.18 6.18 0.99
N THR A 20 -48.08 5.49 0.75
CA THR A 20 -46.88 5.58 1.58
C THR A 20 -45.88 6.39 0.77
N GLU A 21 -45.48 7.54 1.33
CA GLU A 21 -44.35 8.33 0.84
C GLU A 21 -43.14 7.40 0.68
N PRO A 22 -42.44 7.41 -0.46
CA PRO A 22 -41.09 6.88 -0.49
C PRO A 22 -40.25 7.79 0.39
N ALA A 23 -39.88 7.30 1.58
CA ALA A 23 -38.80 7.87 2.34
C ALA A 23 -37.59 8.01 1.40
N PRO A 24 -36.93 9.17 1.32
CA PRO A 24 -35.68 9.26 0.59
C PRO A 24 -34.70 8.33 1.32
N SER A 25 -34.31 7.25 0.66
CA SER A 25 -33.14 6.47 1.05
C SER A 25 -31.94 7.39 0.93
N THR A 26 -31.61 8.06 2.03
CA THR A 26 -30.32 8.67 2.27
C THR A 26 -29.30 7.54 2.48
N GLU A 27 -29.09 6.71 1.44
CA GLU A 27 -27.82 6.04 1.30
C GLU A 27 -26.84 7.12 0.85
N SER A 28 -26.15 7.69 1.84
CA SER A 28 -24.88 8.32 1.60
C SER A 28 -24.05 7.34 0.78
N ILE A 29 -23.75 7.70 -0.47
CA ILE A 29 -22.60 7.18 -1.21
C ILE A 29 -21.36 7.66 -0.45
N GLU A 30 -21.14 7.14 0.75
CA GLU A 30 -19.78 6.95 1.21
C GLU A 30 -19.18 6.01 0.17
N GLN A 31 -18.23 6.51 -0.61
CA GLN A 31 -17.30 5.65 -1.33
C GLN A 31 -16.87 4.58 -0.33
N GLN A 32 -17.34 3.34 -0.49
CA GLN A 32 -16.89 2.19 0.27
C GLN A 32 -15.41 2.00 -0.06
N ARG A 33 -14.56 2.76 0.64
CA ARG A 33 -13.12 2.59 0.65
C ARG A 33 -12.85 1.31 1.42
N ALA A 34 -12.19 0.36 0.79
CA ALA A 34 -11.70 -0.81 1.49
C ALA A 34 -10.59 -0.36 2.45
N PRO A 35 -10.60 -0.73 3.74
CA PRO A 35 -9.39 -0.66 4.55
C PRO A 35 -8.16 -1.24 3.82
N LEU A 36 -7.01 -0.61 4.04
CA LEU A 36 -5.75 -1.14 3.51
C LEU A 36 -5.28 -2.31 4.36
N THR A 37 -4.59 -3.26 3.74
CA THR A 37 -3.90 -4.31 4.47
C THR A 37 -2.75 -3.74 5.27
N THR A 38 -2.85 -3.79 6.60
CA THR A 38 -1.86 -3.22 7.54
C THR A 38 -0.96 -4.25 8.21
N THR A 39 -1.08 -5.52 7.84
CA THR A 39 -0.25 -6.63 8.33
C THR A 39 0.24 -7.49 7.17
N ASP A 40 1.36 -8.20 7.35
CA ASP A 40 1.88 -9.11 6.33
C ASP A 40 1.07 -10.42 6.30
N VAL A 41 -0.07 -10.39 5.63
CA VAL A 41 -0.99 -11.52 5.42
C VAL A 41 -1.18 -11.79 3.94
N ASP A 42 -1.58 -12.99 3.53
CA ASP A 42 -1.86 -13.28 2.13
C ASP A 42 -3.29 -12.93 1.68
N VAL A 43 -4.14 -12.49 2.64
CA VAL A 43 -5.54 -12.11 2.40
C VAL A 43 -5.83 -10.73 2.98
N ALA A 44 -6.18 -9.77 2.13
CA ALA A 44 -6.70 -8.48 2.58
C ALA A 44 -8.02 -8.66 3.36
N PRO A 45 -8.33 -7.80 4.36
CA PRO A 45 -9.53 -7.96 5.20
C PRO A 45 -10.84 -8.10 4.42
N GLU A 46 -10.99 -7.36 3.31
CA GLU A 46 -12.19 -7.38 2.45
C GLU A 46 -12.29 -8.65 1.62
N CYS A 47 -11.19 -9.37 1.47
CA CYS A 47 -11.11 -10.67 0.82
C CYS A 47 -11.17 -11.84 1.81
N GLN A 48 -11.30 -11.58 3.12
CA GLN A 48 -11.37 -12.62 4.15
C GLN A 48 -12.52 -13.62 3.91
N GLY A 49 -13.58 -13.18 3.25
CA GLY A 49 -14.69 -14.02 2.81
C GLY A 49 -14.28 -15.23 1.96
N ILE A 50 -13.14 -15.18 1.26
CA ILE A 50 -12.60 -16.34 0.53
C ILE A 50 -12.26 -17.48 1.50
N ILE A 51 -11.64 -17.15 2.63
CA ILE A 51 -11.29 -18.11 3.67
C ILE A 51 -12.55 -18.58 4.41
N ASP A 52 -13.48 -17.68 4.68
CA ASP A 52 -14.75 -18.01 5.32
C ASP A 52 -15.59 -18.96 4.46
N PHE A 53 -15.63 -18.74 3.14
CA PHE A 53 -16.28 -19.62 2.17
C PHE A 53 -15.71 -21.04 2.27
N VAL A 54 -14.39 -21.20 2.17
CA VAL A 54 -13.74 -22.52 2.26
C VAL A 54 -13.93 -23.16 3.63
N ASN A 55 -14.03 -22.38 4.71
CA ASN A 55 -14.23 -22.90 6.06
C ASN A 55 -15.68 -23.31 6.36
N THR A 56 -16.68 -22.65 5.74
CA THR A 56 -18.09 -22.78 6.14
C THR A 56 -18.99 -23.43 5.09
N ALA A 57 -18.67 -23.30 3.79
CA ALA A 57 -19.51 -23.83 2.71
C ALA A 57 -19.71 -25.34 2.81
N SER A 58 -20.90 -25.84 2.46
CA SER A 58 -21.18 -27.28 2.47
C SER A 58 -20.36 -28.05 1.42
N PHE A 59 -20.29 -29.38 1.52
CA PHE A 59 -19.70 -30.19 0.44
C PHE A 59 -20.40 -29.94 -0.89
N GLN A 60 -21.74 -29.90 -0.88
CA GLN A 60 -22.55 -29.68 -2.06
C GLN A 60 -22.24 -28.31 -2.69
N THR A 61 -22.06 -27.28 -1.87
CA THR A 61 -21.68 -25.94 -2.34
C THR A 61 -20.29 -25.95 -2.95
N LEU A 62 -19.29 -26.53 -2.28
CA LEU A 62 -17.92 -26.60 -2.81
C LEU A 62 -17.83 -27.41 -4.11
N ASP A 63 -18.58 -28.51 -4.21
CA ASP A 63 -18.60 -29.42 -5.37
C ASP A 63 -19.25 -28.79 -6.63
N VAL A 64 -20.02 -27.72 -6.47
CA VAL A 64 -20.52 -26.93 -7.62
C VAL A 64 -19.38 -26.21 -8.33
N TYR A 65 -18.39 -25.71 -7.57
CA TYR A 65 -17.31 -24.88 -8.10
C TYR A 65 -15.99 -25.64 -8.28
N LEU A 66 -15.82 -26.74 -7.55
CA LEU A 66 -14.59 -27.53 -7.48
C LEU A 66 -14.85 -28.99 -7.82
N PRO A 67 -13.85 -29.73 -8.35
CA PRO A 67 -13.94 -31.18 -8.43
C PRO A 67 -14.21 -31.82 -7.07
N SER A 68 -14.98 -32.91 -7.06
CA SER A 68 -15.42 -33.57 -5.83
C SER A 68 -14.30 -34.06 -4.93
N ASP A 69 -13.17 -34.49 -5.51
CA ASP A 69 -11.98 -34.90 -4.77
C ASP A 69 -11.29 -33.70 -4.07
N VAL A 70 -11.27 -32.54 -4.71
CA VAL A 70 -10.79 -31.28 -4.13
C VAL A 70 -11.72 -30.84 -2.99
N ALA A 71 -13.03 -30.82 -3.22
CA ALA A 71 -14.03 -30.45 -2.19
C ALA A 71 -13.93 -31.38 -0.96
N ASN A 72 -13.79 -32.69 -1.18
CA ASN A 72 -13.58 -33.65 -0.09
C ASN A 72 -12.27 -33.40 0.67
N ASN A 73 -11.15 -33.14 -0.03
CA ASN A 73 -9.87 -32.87 0.61
C ASN A 73 -9.92 -31.58 1.46
N LEU A 74 -10.58 -30.52 0.97
CA LEU A 74 -10.76 -29.26 1.71
C LEU A 74 -11.58 -29.47 3.00
N ILE A 75 -12.68 -30.22 2.92
CA ILE A 75 -13.52 -30.51 4.09
C ILE A 75 -12.77 -31.38 5.10
N ALA A 76 -12.08 -32.42 4.63
CA ALA A 76 -11.29 -33.27 5.51
C ALA A 76 -10.16 -32.49 6.20
N ARG A 77 -9.56 -31.50 5.52
CA ARG A 77 -8.52 -30.65 6.09
C ARG A 77 -9.09 -29.66 7.12
N ARG A 78 -10.21 -28.98 6.81
CA ARG A 78 -10.78 -27.96 7.70
C ARG A 78 -11.42 -28.53 8.96
N THR A 79 -11.90 -29.78 8.93
CA THR A 79 -12.41 -30.46 10.15
C THR A 79 -11.32 -30.75 11.17
N SER A 80 -10.06 -30.85 10.73
CA SER A 80 -8.91 -30.98 11.63
C SER A 80 -8.44 -29.62 12.17
N SER A 81 -8.40 -28.61 11.30
CA SER A 81 -8.16 -27.22 11.67
C SER A 81 -8.71 -26.29 10.58
N PRO A 82 -9.48 -25.25 10.91
CA PRO A 82 -9.86 -24.23 9.95
C PRO A 82 -8.65 -23.63 9.24
N PHE A 83 -8.85 -23.18 8.00
CA PHE A 83 -7.86 -22.44 7.25
C PHE A 83 -7.74 -21.02 7.77
N THR A 84 -6.52 -20.49 7.79
CA THR A 84 -6.23 -19.11 8.22
C THR A 84 -5.61 -18.25 7.12
N SER A 85 -5.22 -18.84 6.00
CA SER A 85 -4.50 -18.17 4.92
C SER A 85 -4.74 -18.85 3.57
N LEU A 86 -4.47 -18.15 2.46
CA LEU A 86 -4.51 -18.76 1.11
C LEU A 86 -3.41 -19.80 0.94
N ALA A 87 -2.24 -19.60 1.53
CA ALA A 87 -1.16 -20.58 1.52
C ALA A 87 -1.58 -21.90 2.19
N ASP A 88 -2.36 -21.84 3.28
CA ASP A 88 -2.87 -23.04 3.94
C ASP A 88 -3.90 -23.76 3.06
N VAL A 89 -4.78 -23.01 2.38
CA VAL A 89 -5.72 -23.57 1.39
C VAL A 89 -4.97 -24.22 0.22
N ALA A 90 -3.97 -23.55 -0.33
CA ALA A 90 -3.13 -24.05 -1.43
C ALA A 90 -2.27 -25.26 -1.04
N SER A 91 -2.00 -25.47 0.26
CA SER A 91 -1.29 -26.65 0.75
C SER A 91 -2.10 -27.94 0.63
N VAL A 92 -3.42 -27.84 0.44
CA VAL A 92 -4.31 -28.99 0.33
C VAL A 92 -4.06 -29.72 -0.99
N ARG A 93 -4.03 -31.05 -0.90
CA ARG A 93 -3.82 -31.91 -2.07
C ARG A 93 -4.82 -31.59 -3.18
N LEU A 94 -4.28 -31.35 -4.39
CA LEU A 94 -4.99 -30.96 -5.62
C LEU A 94 -5.50 -29.51 -5.65
N VAL A 95 -5.17 -28.68 -4.66
CA VAL A 95 -5.50 -27.25 -4.66
C VAL A 95 -4.35 -26.44 -5.26
N GLY A 96 -4.25 -26.47 -6.59
CA GLY A 96 -3.35 -25.59 -7.34
C GLY A 96 -3.97 -24.21 -7.66
N PRO A 97 -3.25 -23.34 -8.38
CA PRO A 97 -3.72 -21.99 -8.72
C PRO A 97 -5.09 -21.93 -9.39
N THR A 98 -5.39 -22.89 -10.29
CA THR A 98 -6.70 -23.00 -10.92
C THR A 98 -7.82 -23.23 -9.91
N ARG A 99 -7.58 -24.03 -8.86
CA ARG A 99 -8.58 -24.31 -7.82
C ARG A 99 -8.74 -23.14 -6.88
N ILE A 100 -7.66 -22.41 -6.59
CA ILE A 100 -7.72 -21.14 -5.85
C ILE A 100 -8.59 -20.11 -6.59
N ALA A 101 -8.42 -19.97 -7.91
CA ALA A 101 -9.28 -19.08 -8.72
C ALA A 101 -10.76 -19.52 -8.73
N GLN A 102 -11.03 -20.83 -8.75
CA GLN A 102 -12.40 -21.35 -8.64
C GLN A 102 -13.01 -21.12 -7.26
N ILE A 103 -12.22 -21.24 -6.19
CA ILE A 103 -12.62 -20.91 -4.83
C ILE A 103 -13.01 -19.44 -4.74
N GLU A 104 -12.21 -18.53 -5.30
CA GLU A 104 -12.54 -17.10 -5.35
C GLU A 104 -13.86 -16.86 -6.12
N GLY A 105 -14.03 -17.51 -7.28
CA GLY A 105 -15.25 -17.42 -8.06
C GLY A 105 -16.48 -17.90 -7.29
N GLY A 106 -16.38 -19.02 -6.57
CA GLY A 106 -17.45 -19.53 -5.70
C GLY A 106 -17.74 -18.61 -4.52
N ALA A 107 -16.70 -18.08 -3.85
CA ALA A 107 -16.89 -17.11 -2.78
C ALA A 107 -17.59 -15.84 -3.25
N ARG A 108 -17.36 -15.42 -4.50
CA ARG A 108 -18.03 -14.26 -5.09
C ARG A 108 -19.49 -14.55 -5.45
N GLU A 109 -19.77 -15.70 -6.05
CA GLU A 109 -21.14 -16.10 -6.44
C GLU A 109 -22.03 -16.36 -5.22
N GLU A 110 -21.45 -16.87 -4.12
CA GLU A 110 -22.14 -17.12 -2.85
C GLU A 110 -22.10 -15.90 -1.91
N GLU A 111 -21.73 -14.71 -2.42
CA GLU A 111 -21.76 -13.42 -1.71
C GLU A 111 -20.85 -13.34 -0.45
N PHE A 112 -19.85 -14.21 -0.32
CA PHE A 112 -18.84 -14.11 0.74
C PHE A 112 -17.88 -12.94 0.52
N ILE A 113 -17.63 -12.57 -0.73
CA ILE A 113 -16.82 -11.40 -1.08
C ILE A 113 -17.55 -10.47 -2.04
N GLY A 114 -17.39 -9.17 -1.79
CA GLY A 114 -18.00 -8.10 -2.57
C GLY A 114 -17.06 -7.44 -3.58
N PRO A 115 -17.47 -6.29 -4.14
CA PRO A 115 -16.65 -5.52 -5.09
C PRO A 115 -15.40 -4.90 -4.47
N SER A 116 -15.34 -4.74 -3.14
CA SER A 116 -14.15 -4.28 -2.42
C SER A 116 -13.00 -5.28 -2.40
N CYS A 117 -13.26 -6.56 -2.71
CA CYS A 117 -12.23 -7.57 -2.96
C CYS A 117 -11.96 -7.67 -4.47
N VAL A 118 -10.77 -7.26 -4.89
CA VAL A 118 -10.33 -7.31 -6.30
C VAL A 118 -10.15 -8.75 -6.76
N GLY A 119 -9.75 -9.64 -5.85
CA GLY A 119 -9.53 -11.06 -6.12
C GLY A 119 -8.11 -11.50 -5.78
N ILE A 120 -7.77 -12.71 -6.23
CA ILE A 120 -6.47 -13.33 -5.97
C ILE A 120 -5.54 -13.10 -7.16
N LEU A 121 -4.42 -12.43 -6.90
CA LEU A 121 -3.37 -12.12 -7.86
C LEU A 121 -2.09 -12.81 -7.40
N ASP A 122 -1.62 -13.80 -8.16
CA ASP A 122 -0.43 -14.58 -7.83
C ASP A 122 -0.38 -15.02 -6.36
N GLY A 123 -1.47 -15.64 -5.86
CA GLY A 123 -1.53 -16.15 -4.49
C GLY A 123 -1.79 -15.09 -3.40
N LEU A 124 -1.99 -13.82 -3.79
CA LEU A 124 -2.30 -12.71 -2.89
C LEU A 124 -3.74 -12.22 -3.11
N ALA A 125 -4.60 -12.26 -2.08
CA ALA A 125 -5.91 -11.60 -2.19
C ALA A 125 -5.79 -10.11 -1.88
N VAL A 126 -6.19 -9.27 -2.83
CA VAL A 126 -5.97 -7.82 -2.81
C VAL A 126 -7.31 -7.08 -2.74
N SER A 127 -7.40 -6.05 -1.89
CA SER A 127 -8.57 -5.17 -1.84
C SER A 127 -8.51 -4.08 -2.91
N THR A 128 -9.61 -3.35 -3.15
CA THR A 128 -9.63 -2.23 -4.10
C THR A 128 -8.64 -1.13 -3.73
N ASP A 129 -8.48 -0.87 -2.44
CA ASP A 129 -7.62 0.19 -1.94
C ASP A 129 -6.16 -0.26 -1.94
N ASP A 130 -5.87 -1.53 -1.64
CA ASP A 130 -4.54 -2.12 -1.83
C ASP A 130 -4.13 -2.08 -3.31
N ALA A 131 -5.04 -2.42 -4.22
CA ALA A 131 -4.79 -2.36 -5.66
C ALA A 131 -4.45 -0.93 -6.11
N ALA A 132 -5.22 0.07 -5.64
CA ALA A 132 -4.93 1.48 -5.92
C ALA A 132 -3.59 1.92 -5.32
N ALA A 133 -3.26 1.47 -4.11
CA ALA A 133 -1.98 1.73 -3.45
C ALA A 133 -0.80 1.20 -4.27
N ILE A 134 -0.87 -0.07 -4.69
CA ILE A 134 0.17 -0.72 -5.48
C ILE A 134 0.37 -0.01 -6.81
N VAL A 135 -0.71 0.33 -7.52
CA VAL A 135 -0.63 1.07 -8.79
C VAL A 135 0.01 2.45 -8.58
N SER A 136 -0.40 3.16 -7.54
CA SER A 136 0.18 4.47 -7.19
C SER A 136 1.67 4.36 -6.89
N LEU A 137 2.07 3.39 -6.07
CA LEU A 137 3.46 3.12 -5.74
C LEU A 137 4.25 2.80 -7.00
N VAL A 138 3.85 1.78 -7.76
CA VAL A 138 4.59 1.32 -8.94
C VAL A 138 4.75 2.41 -9.98
N ASN A 139 3.80 3.34 -10.11
CA ASN A 139 3.92 4.45 -11.06
C ASN A 139 4.82 5.61 -10.58
N SER A 140 5.07 5.73 -9.28
CA SER A 140 5.78 6.89 -8.69
C SER A 140 7.11 6.55 -8.02
N ILE A 141 7.31 5.30 -7.58
CA ILE A 141 8.52 4.82 -6.89
C ILE A 141 9.76 5.00 -7.78
N SER A 142 10.89 5.40 -7.18
CA SER A 142 12.15 5.61 -7.90
C SER A 142 12.73 4.28 -8.40
N ASP A 143 13.69 4.34 -9.33
CA ASP A 143 14.40 3.14 -9.81
C ASP A 143 15.15 2.44 -8.66
N SER A 144 15.91 3.21 -7.88
CA SER A 144 16.68 2.67 -6.76
C SER A 144 15.78 2.07 -5.67
N GLU A 145 14.70 2.75 -5.31
CA GLU A 145 13.78 2.23 -4.30
C GLU A 145 12.98 1.02 -4.79
N LEU A 146 12.61 0.97 -6.08
CA LEU A 146 11.94 -0.21 -6.62
C LEU A 146 12.83 -1.45 -6.55
N HIS A 147 14.14 -1.30 -6.78
CA HIS A 147 15.10 -2.38 -6.62
C HIS A 147 15.33 -2.77 -5.15
N ASP A 148 15.21 -1.84 -4.21
CA ASP A 148 15.21 -2.15 -2.77
C ASP A 148 13.94 -2.91 -2.35
N VAL A 149 12.77 -2.60 -2.92
CA VAL A 149 11.50 -3.35 -2.70
C VAL A 149 11.52 -4.73 -3.37
N LEU A 150 12.21 -4.85 -4.52
CA LEU A 150 12.30 -6.06 -5.35
C LEU A 150 13.74 -6.59 -5.46
N PRO A 151 14.44 -6.88 -4.34
CA PRO A 151 15.88 -7.17 -4.36
C PRO A 151 16.24 -8.44 -5.15
N TYR A 152 15.29 -9.38 -5.26
CA TYR A 152 15.45 -10.65 -5.97
C TYR A 152 14.74 -10.68 -7.33
N ALA A 153 14.06 -9.59 -7.71
CA ALA A 153 13.29 -9.49 -8.95
C ALA A 153 13.79 -8.32 -9.80
N TRP A 154 15.12 -8.18 -9.94
CA TRP A 154 15.77 -7.10 -10.69
C TRP A 154 15.21 -6.90 -12.10
N ASN A 155 15.07 -7.98 -12.89
CA ASN A 155 14.48 -7.90 -14.22
C ASN A 155 13.00 -7.49 -14.18
N GLY A 156 12.28 -7.88 -13.12
CA GLY A 156 10.90 -7.45 -12.89
C GLY A 156 10.82 -5.95 -12.60
N ALA A 157 11.68 -5.42 -11.73
CA ALA A 157 11.78 -4.00 -11.44
C ALA A 157 12.07 -3.17 -12.69
N VAL A 158 13.07 -3.57 -13.50
CA VAL A 158 13.38 -2.94 -14.79
C VAL A 158 12.17 -2.94 -15.73
N ASN A 159 11.46 -4.08 -15.84
CA ASN A 159 10.29 -4.17 -16.70
C ASN A 159 9.14 -3.28 -16.20
N LEU A 160 8.91 -3.21 -14.88
CA LEU A 160 7.92 -2.31 -14.31
C LEU A 160 8.24 -0.86 -14.65
N LEU A 161 9.48 -0.40 -14.48
CA LEU A 161 9.90 0.96 -14.82
C LEU A 161 9.64 1.30 -16.30
N ASN A 162 9.99 0.39 -17.20
CA ASN A 162 9.84 0.58 -18.65
C ASN A 162 8.39 0.56 -19.14
N LEU A 163 7.50 -0.13 -18.43
CA LEU A 163 6.10 -0.32 -18.81
C LEU A 163 5.15 0.70 -18.16
N ARG A 164 5.65 1.62 -17.34
CA ARG A 164 4.84 2.72 -16.78
C ARG A 164 4.19 3.57 -17.88
N PRO A 165 2.99 4.14 -17.64
CA PRO A 165 2.17 3.98 -16.44
C PRO A 165 1.27 2.74 -16.49
N PHE A 166 1.02 2.13 -15.33
CA PHE A 166 0.02 1.08 -15.14
C PHE A 166 -1.32 1.68 -14.71
N THR A 167 -2.42 1.04 -15.12
CA THR A 167 -3.79 1.40 -14.71
C THR A 167 -4.41 0.39 -13.77
N SER A 168 -3.82 -0.80 -13.62
CA SER A 168 -4.34 -1.87 -12.78
C SER A 168 -3.24 -2.70 -12.14
N VAL A 169 -3.52 -3.27 -10.97
CA VAL A 169 -2.60 -4.21 -10.28
C VAL A 169 -2.49 -5.55 -11.02
N GLN A 170 -3.50 -5.92 -11.81
CA GLN A 170 -3.49 -7.10 -12.67
C GLN A 170 -2.44 -6.99 -13.78
N ASP A 171 -2.25 -5.80 -14.34
CA ASP A 171 -1.23 -5.59 -15.37
C ASP A 171 0.17 -5.62 -14.75
N ILE A 172 0.32 -5.11 -13.53
CA ILE A 172 1.56 -5.20 -12.74
C ILE A 172 1.90 -6.66 -12.44
N SER A 173 0.93 -7.47 -11.99
CA SER A 173 1.15 -8.88 -11.65
C SER A 173 1.57 -9.73 -12.85
N LYS A 174 1.10 -9.37 -14.06
CA LYS A 174 1.45 -10.06 -15.32
C LYS A 174 2.80 -9.66 -15.90
N VAL A 175 3.48 -8.66 -15.34
CA VAL A 175 4.80 -8.25 -15.85
C VAL A 175 5.80 -9.38 -15.68
N THR A 176 6.55 -9.67 -16.75
CA THR A 176 7.56 -10.73 -16.71
C THR A 176 8.62 -10.41 -15.65
N GLY A 177 8.85 -11.36 -14.75
CA GLY A 177 9.76 -11.19 -13.61
C GLY A 177 9.08 -10.73 -12.33
N ILE A 178 7.78 -10.44 -12.36
CA ILE A 178 6.94 -10.27 -11.17
C ILE A 178 6.31 -11.62 -10.82
N SER A 179 6.35 -11.94 -9.52
CA SER A 179 5.85 -13.19 -8.93
C SER A 179 5.04 -12.87 -7.67
N GLU A 180 4.44 -13.90 -7.04
CA GLU A 180 3.75 -13.78 -5.75
C GLU A 180 4.55 -12.96 -4.72
N VAL A 181 5.82 -13.32 -4.53
CA VAL A 181 6.71 -12.64 -3.56
C VAL A 181 6.92 -11.18 -3.95
N SER A 182 7.08 -10.91 -5.25
CA SER A 182 7.25 -9.54 -5.76
C SER A 182 6.01 -8.71 -5.51
N LEU A 183 4.81 -9.26 -5.78
CA LEU A 183 3.55 -8.57 -5.58
C LEU A 183 3.26 -8.34 -4.09
N ARG A 184 3.58 -9.31 -3.22
CA ARG A 184 3.50 -9.13 -1.77
C ARG A 184 4.42 -8.03 -1.28
N ASN A 185 5.67 -7.98 -1.77
CA ASN A 185 6.59 -6.90 -1.43
C ASN A 185 6.06 -5.53 -1.88
N LEU A 186 5.53 -5.44 -3.11
CA LEU A 186 4.92 -4.20 -3.62
C LEU A 186 3.71 -3.77 -2.80
N ARG A 187 2.81 -4.70 -2.44
CA ARG A 187 1.67 -4.40 -1.57
C ARG A 187 2.17 -3.91 -0.21
N ASN A 188 3.06 -4.66 0.43
CA ASN A 188 3.57 -4.33 1.75
C ASN A 188 4.24 -2.94 1.76
N ALA A 189 5.01 -2.63 0.71
CA ALA A 189 5.60 -1.32 0.52
C ALA A 189 4.56 -0.20 0.28
N ALA A 190 3.41 -0.53 -0.33
CA ALA A 190 2.34 0.43 -0.62
C ALA A 190 1.33 0.64 0.52
N THR A 191 1.26 -0.30 1.49
CA THR A 191 0.17 -0.32 2.48
C THR A 191 0.67 -0.26 3.92
N LEU A 192 1.82 -0.85 4.26
CA LEU A 192 2.28 -0.92 5.66
C LEU A 192 2.85 0.41 6.18
N SER A 193 3.23 1.35 5.29
CA SER A 193 3.74 2.68 5.66
C SER A 193 2.71 3.81 5.62
N ARG A 194 1.44 3.52 5.32
CA ARG A 194 0.42 4.56 5.10
C ARG A 194 0.20 5.53 6.27
N PRO A 195 0.12 5.10 7.55
CA PRO A 195 0.00 6.06 8.63
C PRO A 195 1.23 6.97 8.77
N LEU A 196 2.43 6.45 8.51
CA LEU A 196 3.65 7.25 8.44
C LEU A 196 3.62 8.20 7.23
N GLU A 197 3.18 7.75 6.06
CA GLU A 197 3.04 8.59 4.86
C GLU A 197 2.03 9.73 5.08
N ALA A 198 0.90 9.47 5.74
CA ALA A 198 -0.05 10.52 6.08
C ALA A 198 0.56 11.59 7.01
N LEU A 199 1.43 11.18 7.95
CA LEU A 199 2.18 12.12 8.77
C LEU A 199 3.21 12.89 7.93
N ILE A 200 3.96 12.22 7.05
CA ILE A 200 4.92 12.85 6.13
C ILE A 200 4.23 13.88 5.22
N ASP A 201 3.09 13.52 4.64
CA ASP A 201 2.30 14.41 3.78
C ASP A 201 1.82 15.63 4.57
N THR A 202 1.39 15.43 5.82
CA THR A 202 0.97 16.53 6.70
C THR A 202 2.15 17.43 7.05
N VAL A 203 3.33 16.87 7.34
CA VAL A 203 4.59 17.62 7.56
C VAL A 203 4.93 18.45 6.33
N ASN A 204 4.89 17.85 5.14
CA ASN A 204 5.22 18.51 3.88
C ASN A 204 4.18 19.56 3.45
N ALA A 205 2.94 19.44 3.92
CA ALA A 205 1.86 20.38 3.65
C ALA A 205 1.87 21.59 4.60
N VAL A 206 2.66 21.58 5.68
CA VAL A 206 2.87 22.77 6.51
C VAL A 206 3.47 23.86 5.62
N PRO A 207 2.84 25.04 5.49
CA PRO A 207 3.33 26.08 4.60
C PRO A 207 4.81 26.39 4.87
N GLY A 208 5.62 26.29 3.82
CA GLY A 208 7.03 26.61 3.89
C GLY A 208 7.21 28.01 4.45
N ARG A 209 8.03 28.16 5.49
CA ARG A 209 8.38 29.48 6.00
C ARG A 209 9.54 29.98 5.18
N ASP A 210 9.49 31.25 4.81
CA ASP A 210 10.45 31.89 3.91
C ASP A 210 11.92 31.75 4.38
N LEU A 211 12.14 31.43 5.66
CA LEU A 211 13.45 31.38 6.31
C LEU A 211 13.83 29.99 6.87
N TYR A 212 12.91 29.04 6.96
CA TYR A 212 13.20 27.68 7.44
C TYR A 212 12.06 26.71 7.15
N GLY A 213 12.39 25.43 7.11
CA GLY A 213 11.37 24.39 7.02
C GLY A 213 11.94 23.00 7.11
N ALA A 214 11.03 22.04 6.94
CA ALA A 214 11.32 20.64 6.98
C ALA A 214 10.55 19.94 5.87
N SER A 215 11.14 18.89 5.32
CA SER A 215 10.44 17.97 4.43
C SER A 215 10.87 16.55 4.72
N MET A 216 9.99 15.61 4.44
CA MET A 216 10.24 14.18 4.63
C MET A 216 9.79 13.42 3.39
N ALA A 217 10.39 12.26 3.16
CA ALA A 217 9.92 11.36 2.11
C ALA A 217 10.13 9.90 2.52
N ARG A 218 9.13 9.07 2.22
CA ARG A 218 9.31 7.62 2.14
C ARG A 218 10.01 7.27 0.84
N HIS A 219 9.47 7.78 -0.26
CA HIS A 219 9.88 7.41 -1.60
C HIS A 219 10.84 8.42 -2.22
N PHE A 220 12.06 8.01 -2.54
CA PHE A 220 13.08 8.88 -3.10
C PHE A 220 14.22 8.09 -3.77
N ASP A 221 15.00 8.75 -4.62
CA ASP A 221 16.26 8.20 -5.12
C ASP A 221 17.41 8.76 -4.27
N TRP A 222 17.91 7.94 -3.34
CA TRP A 222 18.96 8.37 -2.44
C TRP A 222 20.26 8.72 -3.17
N TRP A 223 20.61 7.98 -4.23
CA TRP A 223 21.84 8.21 -4.97
C TRP A 223 21.76 9.52 -5.74
N GLN A 224 20.65 9.74 -6.43
CA GLN A 224 20.39 11.03 -7.09
C GLN A 224 20.47 12.17 -6.09
N ILE A 225 19.79 12.05 -4.94
CA ILE A 225 19.78 13.10 -3.92
C ILE A 225 21.19 13.41 -3.41
N VAL A 226 21.98 12.40 -3.05
CA VAL A 226 23.32 12.65 -2.50
C VAL A 226 24.30 13.16 -3.56
N THR A 227 24.16 12.76 -4.82
CA THR A 227 25.10 13.15 -5.89
C THR A 227 24.73 14.43 -6.62
N THR A 228 23.47 14.88 -6.54
CA THR A 228 22.99 16.07 -7.27
C THR A 228 22.59 17.25 -6.38
N SER A 229 22.49 17.06 -5.06
CA SER A 229 22.11 18.16 -4.16
C SER A 229 23.27 19.11 -3.89
N GLY A 230 23.00 20.41 -4.05
CA GLY A 230 23.91 21.50 -3.69
C GLY A 230 25.00 21.77 -4.73
N SER A 231 25.10 23.04 -5.13
CA SER A 231 26.14 23.48 -6.10
C SER A 231 27.26 24.31 -5.45
N TYR A 232 27.01 24.88 -4.27
CA TYR A 232 27.92 25.84 -3.64
C TYR A 232 28.83 25.20 -2.58
N ARG A 233 28.27 24.38 -1.68
CA ARG A 233 29.03 23.63 -0.66
C ARG A 233 28.31 22.33 -0.32
N VAL A 234 29.03 21.20 -0.39
CA VAL A 234 28.63 19.93 0.22
C VAL A 234 29.52 19.73 1.44
N GLY A 235 28.91 19.62 2.62
CA GLY A 235 29.59 19.43 3.90
C GLY A 235 29.10 18.18 4.61
N HIS A 236 29.94 17.63 5.48
CA HIS A 236 29.56 16.55 6.42
C HIS A 236 28.86 15.33 5.77
N LEU A 237 29.35 14.87 4.62
CA LEU A 237 28.88 13.62 4.02
C LEU A 237 29.44 12.42 4.79
N GLU A 238 28.60 11.82 5.64
CA GLU A 238 28.89 10.58 6.36
C GLU A 238 27.91 9.50 5.94
N CYS A 239 28.40 8.36 5.48
CA CYS A 239 27.59 7.22 5.07
C CYS A 239 27.83 6.00 5.97
N PHE A 240 26.88 5.09 6.01
CA PHE A 240 26.91 3.88 6.84
C PHE A 240 26.20 2.73 6.14
N GLY A 241 26.69 1.50 6.37
CA GLY A 241 26.09 0.30 5.79
C GLY A 241 26.20 0.16 4.26
N LEU A 242 26.95 1.06 3.63
CA LEU A 242 27.27 1.04 2.21
C LEU A 242 28.70 0.56 2.02
N GLU A 243 28.94 -0.28 1.02
CA GLU A 243 30.30 -0.67 0.68
C GLU A 243 31.13 0.57 0.31
N PRO A 244 32.41 0.66 0.69
CA PRO A 244 33.24 1.85 0.42
C PRO A 244 33.38 2.21 -1.08
N SER A 245 33.18 1.24 -1.98
CA SER A 245 33.13 1.47 -3.44
C SER A 245 31.79 2.03 -3.94
N SER A 246 30.78 2.03 -3.07
CA SER A 246 29.37 2.35 -3.35
C SER A 246 28.91 3.60 -2.58
N VAL A 247 29.86 4.40 -2.08
CA VAL A 247 29.59 5.71 -1.46
C VAL A 247 30.06 6.85 -2.37
N PRO A 248 29.40 8.01 -2.33
CA PRO A 248 29.83 9.16 -3.12
C PRO A 248 31.25 9.62 -2.75
N TYR A 249 31.92 10.23 -3.72
CA TYR A 249 33.29 10.71 -3.54
C TYR A 249 33.39 11.70 -2.37
N GLY A 250 34.35 11.46 -1.46
CA GLY A 250 34.57 12.30 -0.29
C GLY A 250 33.71 11.96 0.94
N ALA A 251 32.85 10.94 0.86
CA ALA A 251 32.10 10.44 2.01
C ALA A 251 33.02 9.80 3.05
N THR A 252 32.79 10.11 4.33
CA THR A 252 33.33 9.33 5.44
C THR A 252 32.40 8.14 5.67
N VAL A 253 32.94 6.93 5.79
CA VAL A 253 32.12 5.73 6.06
C VAL A 253 32.28 5.32 7.50
N ARG A 254 31.22 5.45 8.31
CA ARG A 254 31.21 4.91 9.67
C ARG A 254 30.88 3.41 9.64
N PRO A 255 31.43 2.60 10.57
CA PRO A 255 31.35 1.14 10.51
C PRO A 255 30.01 0.54 10.94
N ASN A 256 29.21 1.28 11.72
CA ASN A 256 27.97 0.77 12.31
C ASN A 256 26.76 1.18 11.47
N LEU A 257 25.80 0.26 11.32
CA LEU A 257 24.48 0.55 10.77
C LEU A 257 23.67 1.43 11.72
N ALA A 258 22.76 2.23 11.19
CA ALA A 258 21.78 2.91 12.02
C ALA A 258 20.76 1.91 12.57
N ASP A 259 20.29 2.14 13.78
CA ASP A 259 19.24 1.37 14.42
C ASP A 259 17.90 2.12 14.40
N ALA A 260 16.85 1.47 14.90
CA ALA A 260 15.51 2.06 14.99
C ALA A 260 15.48 3.36 15.81
N ALA A 261 16.32 3.47 16.84
CA ALA A 261 16.33 4.65 17.71
C ALA A 261 16.94 5.85 16.99
N GLU A 262 18.00 5.64 16.21
CA GLU A 262 18.63 6.66 15.37
C GLU A 262 17.66 7.16 14.28
N VAL A 263 16.99 6.25 13.57
CA VAL A 263 15.95 6.62 12.58
C VAL A 263 14.83 7.43 13.23
N ARG A 264 14.36 7.01 14.42
CA ARG A 264 13.29 7.71 15.14
C ARG A 264 13.73 9.09 15.62
N ALA A 265 14.96 9.24 16.10
CA ALA A 265 15.47 10.51 16.58
C ALA A 265 15.50 11.56 15.45
N GLU A 266 16.05 11.20 14.28
CA GLU A 266 16.09 12.10 13.12
C GLU A 266 14.70 12.49 12.61
N PHE A 267 13.78 11.51 12.59
CA PHE A 267 12.40 11.78 12.21
C PHE A 267 11.72 12.73 13.20
N LEU A 268 11.90 12.52 14.50
CA LEU A 268 11.35 13.38 15.54
C LEU A 268 11.92 14.80 15.49
N ASP A 269 13.23 14.96 15.30
CA ASP A 269 13.85 16.28 15.21
C ASP A 269 13.29 17.09 14.04
N THR A 270 13.13 16.42 12.89
CA THR A 270 12.53 17.02 11.69
C THR A 270 11.04 17.33 11.89
N LEU A 271 10.29 16.42 12.53
CA LEU A 271 8.88 16.62 12.85
C LEU A 271 8.69 17.79 13.82
N ASN A 272 9.52 17.89 14.86
CA ASN A 272 9.47 18.96 15.85
C ASN A 272 9.75 20.33 15.22
N LEU A 273 10.67 20.39 14.24
CA LEU A 273 10.90 21.61 13.48
C LEU A 273 9.67 22.00 12.66
N ALA A 274 9.09 21.04 11.92
CA ALA A 274 7.87 21.26 11.13
C ALA A 274 6.68 21.68 12.00
N ASN A 275 6.50 21.01 13.14
CA ASN A 275 5.39 21.20 14.06
C ASN A 275 5.68 22.22 15.17
N ARG A 276 6.66 23.12 14.99
CA ARG A 276 7.03 24.11 16.00
C ARG A 276 5.86 24.99 16.46
N ASN A 277 4.88 25.19 15.57
CA ASN A 277 3.66 25.96 15.83
C ASN A 277 2.44 25.11 16.23
N HIS A 278 2.58 23.78 16.37
CA HIS A 278 1.48 22.87 16.69
C HIS A 278 0.36 22.86 15.63
N GLU A 279 0.75 22.91 14.36
CA GLU A 279 -0.16 22.94 13.20
C GLU A 279 -0.57 21.52 12.75
N ILE A 280 0.17 20.49 13.18
CA ILE A 280 -0.09 19.09 12.85
C ILE A 280 -0.99 18.46 13.94
N PRO A 281 -2.12 17.82 13.59
CA PRO A 281 -3.00 17.16 14.56
C PRO A 281 -2.27 16.05 15.33
N GLN A 282 -2.44 16.02 16.65
CA GLN A 282 -1.77 15.04 17.53
C GLN A 282 -2.11 13.58 17.16
N SER A 283 -3.35 13.31 16.75
CA SER A 283 -3.76 11.96 16.31
C SER A 283 -2.98 11.46 15.09
N VAL A 284 -2.62 12.36 14.16
CA VAL A 284 -1.80 12.01 12.98
C VAL A 284 -0.36 11.75 13.40
N ILE A 285 0.17 12.55 14.34
CA ILE A 285 1.50 12.34 14.93
C ILE A 285 1.58 10.98 15.61
N ASP A 286 0.65 10.69 16.52
CA ASP A 286 0.67 9.46 17.32
C ASP A 286 0.57 8.22 16.42
N THR A 287 -0.32 8.24 15.43
CA THR A 287 -0.51 7.11 14.51
C THR A 287 0.69 6.92 13.58
N GLY A 288 1.25 8.01 13.04
CA GLY A 288 2.42 7.95 12.18
C GLY A 288 3.68 7.51 12.92
N LEU A 289 3.90 7.99 14.15
CA LEU A 289 5.03 7.58 14.97
C LEU A 289 4.92 6.14 15.46
N ALA A 290 3.72 5.66 15.81
CA ALA A 290 3.50 4.26 16.15
C ALA A 290 3.77 3.35 14.95
N ASN A 291 3.41 3.79 13.75
CA ASN A 291 3.71 3.06 12.51
C ASN A 291 5.21 3.07 12.19
N LEU A 292 5.91 4.19 12.37
CA LEU A 292 7.37 4.25 12.26
C LEU A 292 8.04 3.27 13.23
N ASP A 293 7.58 3.22 14.49
CA ASP A 293 8.11 2.28 15.48
C ASP A 293 7.91 0.82 15.04
N ALA A 294 6.72 0.49 14.55
CA ALA A 294 6.43 -0.86 14.07
C ALA A 294 7.29 -1.24 12.85
N LEU A 295 7.51 -0.31 11.93
CA LEU A 295 8.30 -0.55 10.71
C LEU A 295 9.80 -0.67 10.99
N THR A 296 10.30 0.05 12.01
CA THR A 296 11.73 0.09 12.33
C THR A 296 12.13 -0.88 13.45
N ALA A 297 11.19 -1.43 14.21
CA ALA A 297 11.46 -2.32 15.33
C ALA A 297 12.35 -3.51 14.95
N GLY A 298 13.52 -3.61 15.61
CA GLY A 298 14.49 -4.69 15.39
C GLY A 298 15.19 -4.64 14.02
N ARG A 299 15.07 -3.53 13.29
CA ARG A 299 15.68 -3.34 11.97
C ARG A 299 17.04 -2.63 12.06
N SER A 300 17.79 -2.72 10.97
CA SER A 300 19.07 -2.02 10.80
C SER A 300 19.10 -1.36 9.43
N PHE A 301 19.68 -0.17 9.38
CA PHE A 301 19.59 0.74 8.24
C PHE A 301 20.97 1.11 7.70
N LYS A 302 21.09 1.12 6.38
CA LYS A 302 22.17 1.76 5.62
C LYS A 302 21.71 3.17 5.21
N GLY A 303 22.64 4.06 4.89
CA GLY A 303 22.26 5.43 4.50
C GLY A 303 23.39 6.45 4.61
N CYS A 304 23.01 7.73 4.59
CA CYS A 304 23.94 8.84 4.70
C CYS A 304 23.32 10.05 5.41
N TYR A 305 24.17 10.77 6.14
CA TYR A 305 23.97 12.14 6.59
C TYR A 305 24.77 13.07 5.70
N PHE A 306 24.20 14.20 5.32
CA PHE A 306 24.97 15.25 4.65
C PHE A 306 24.29 16.61 4.80
N SER A 307 25.08 17.66 4.63
CA SER A 307 24.57 19.01 4.53
C SER A 307 25.02 19.66 3.23
N TYR A 308 24.20 20.54 2.71
CA TYR A 308 24.54 21.30 1.51
C TYR A 308 23.92 22.68 1.50
N ALA A 309 24.53 23.57 0.72
CA ALA A 309 24.03 24.92 0.49
C ALA A 309 23.94 25.18 -1.01
N ASP A 310 22.87 25.84 -1.44
CA ASP A 310 22.69 26.31 -2.81
C ASP A 310 23.30 27.70 -3.01
N ASP A 311 23.49 28.44 -1.91
CA ASP A 311 24.06 29.78 -1.87
C ASP A 311 24.72 30.06 -0.50
N PRO A 312 25.43 31.18 -0.29
CA PRO A 312 26.09 31.49 0.98
C PRO A 312 25.17 31.73 2.19
N TRP A 313 23.87 31.92 1.98
CA TRP A 313 22.88 32.35 2.97
C TRP A 313 21.79 31.30 3.22
N SER A 314 21.99 30.06 2.73
CA SER A 314 21.11 28.94 2.95
C SER A 314 21.87 27.71 3.42
N GLY A 315 21.15 26.82 4.10
CA GLY A 315 21.70 25.53 4.49
C GLY A 315 20.61 24.48 4.56
N ASN A 316 20.96 23.28 4.12
CA ASN A 316 20.13 22.10 4.15
C ASN A 316 20.85 21.00 4.94
N ASN A 317 20.14 20.28 5.79
CA ASN A 317 20.62 19.05 6.41
C ASN A 317 19.70 17.91 5.96
N VAL A 318 20.29 16.80 5.55
CA VAL A 318 19.58 15.64 5.03
C VAL A 318 20.08 14.39 5.73
N ALA A 319 19.14 13.55 6.19
CA ALA A 319 19.40 12.19 6.63
C ALA A 319 18.62 11.22 5.75
N ILE A 320 19.28 10.14 5.37
CA ILE A 320 18.72 9.06 4.56
C ILE A 320 18.93 7.75 5.29
N PHE A 321 17.87 6.94 5.34
CA PHE A 321 17.87 5.59 5.89
C PHE A 321 17.23 4.64 4.89
N VAL A 322 17.78 3.43 4.78
CA VAL A 322 17.24 2.33 3.98
C VAL A 322 17.41 1.05 4.78
N ASP A 323 16.31 0.35 5.04
CA ASP A 323 16.26 -0.93 5.75
C ASP A 323 17.03 -1.98 4.92
N THR A 324 17.93 -2.67 5.59
CA THR A 324 18.81 -3.67 4.97
C THR A 324 18.12 -4.98 4.57
N VAL A 325 16.86 -5.17 4.98
CA VAL A 325 16.07 -6.39 4.78
C VAL A 325 14.92 -6.19 3.81
N ASN A 326 14.10 -5.15 3.99
CA ASN A 326 12.83 -5.00 3.25
C ASN A 326 12.76 -3.76 2.35
N GLY A 327 13.81 -2.94 2.30
CA GLY A 327 13.86 -1.75 1.45
C GLY A 327 13.02 -0.57 1.94
N PHE A 328 12.43 -0.62 3.14
CA PHE A 328 11.82 0.56 3.75
C PHE A 328 12.85 1.68 3.84
N SER A 329 12.57 2.84 3.26
CA SER A 329 13.46 4.00 3.25
C SER A 329 12.87 5.20 3.99
N LEU A 330 13.69 6.10 4.47
CA LEU A 330 13.22 7.32 5.08
C LEU A 330 14.22 8.43 4.79
N LEU A 331 13.72 9.53 4.26
CA LEU A 331 14.46 10.76 4.10
C LEU A 331 13.86 11.80 5.01
N THR A 332 14.73 12.48 5.75
CA THR A 332 14.41 13.71 6.45
C THR A 332 15.29 14.82 5.92
N LYS A 333 14.71 16.01 5.78
CA LYS A 333 15.40 17.20 5.35
C LYS A 333 14.94 18.38 6.19
N THR A 334 15.89 19.18 6.64
CA THR A 334 15.63 20.51 7.21
C THR A 334 16.38 21.55 6.41
N TYR A 335 15.83 22.76 6.32
CA TYR A 335 16.49 23.87 5.66
C TYR A 335 16.31 25.18 6.42
N TRP A 336 17.22 26.11 6.18
CA TRP A 336 17.15 27.50 6.61
C TRP A 336 17.67 28.43 5.51
N SER A 337 17.21 29.68 5.54
CA SER A 337 17.65 30.80 4.70
C SER A 337 17.61 32.12 5.51
N GLU A 338 18.59 32.99 5.28
CA GLU A 338 18.71 34.33 5.89
C GLU A 338 18.08 35.47 5.05
#